data_AF-A0A258ZJN3-F1
#
_entry.id   AF-A0A258ZJN3-F1
#
_cell.length_a   1.000
_cell.length_b   1.000
_cell.length_c   1.000
_cell.angle_alpha   90.00
_cell.angle_beta   90.00
_cell.angle_gamma   90.00
#
_symmetry.space_group_name_H-M   'P 1'
#
loop_
_entity.id
_entity.type
_entity.pdbx_description
1 polymer ?
#
loop_
_entity_poly.entity_id
_entity_poly.type
_entity_poly.pdbx_seq_one_letter_code
_entity_poly.pdbx_strand_id
1 'polypeptide(L)'
;MEKRIPVTNNGAMMLYVGANMVPPGETRDFPESQVPHHLRPAPVEVKEETPADPLASLLDGNVPSVVAALPELSVEQLEKLGEMEQAGGKRKGVLNALAEALLTRAANKDALDKIVLLSDEELAAALKEAGTDINAAPEYIAALKAELAKRLAE
;
A
#
# COMPACT_ATOMS: atom_id res chain seq x y z
N MET A 1 -39.37 4.97 -8.46
CA MET A 1 -39.05 6.39 -8.70
C MET A 1 -38.42 6.46 -10.09
N GLU A 2 -38.93 7.33 -10.96
CA GLU A 2 -38.43 7.44 -12.35
C GLU A 2 -37.11 8.23 -12.36
N LYS A 3 -36.07 7.68 -13.00
CA LYS A 3 -34.75 8.31 -13.07
C LYS A 3 -34.84 9.56 -13.96
N ARG A 4 -34.44 10.71 -13.41
CA ARG A 4 -34.43 12.00 -14.10
C ARG A 4 -33.01 12.28 -14.60
N ILE A 5 -32.88 12.69 -15.86
CA ILE A 5 -31.62 13.07 -16.49
C ILE A 5 -31.67 14.58 -16.76
N PRO A 6 -30.70 15.36 -16.26
CA PRO A 6 -30.56 16.76 -16.62
C PRO A 6 -30.04 16.85 -18.05
N VAL A 7 -30.77 17.56 -18.91
CA VAL A 7 -30.34 17.88 -20.28
C VAL A 7 -30.06 19.37 -20.37
N THR A 8 -28.80 19.71 -20.65
CA THR A 8 -28.34 21.09 -20.84
C THR A 8 -28.23 21.40 -22.32
N ASN A 9 -28.86 22.48 -22.76
CA ASN A 9 -28.73 22.95 -24.13
C ASN A 9 -27.53 23.90 -24.26
N ASN A 10 -26.40 23.37 -24.72
CA ASN A 10 -25.18 24.14 -25.00
C ASN A 10 -25.15 24.78 -26.39
N GLY A 11 -26.22 24.64 -27.19
CA GLY A 11 -26.32 25.19 -28.55
C GLY A 11 -26.94 26.59 -28.58
N ALA A 12 -26.78 27.29 -29.70
CA ALA A 12 -27.40 28.60 -29.95
C ALA A 12 -28.88 28.52 -30.36
N MET A 13 -29.39 27.32 -30.59
CA MET A 13 -30.76 27.04 -31.04
C MET A 13 -31.53 26.28 -29.96
N MET A 14 -32.86 26.29 -30.01
CA MET A 14 -33.68 25.56 -29.05
C MET A 14 -33.51 24.04 -29.22
N LEU A 15 -33.30 23.34 -28.12
CA LEU A 15 -33.17 21.89 -28.07
C LEU A 15 -34.51 21.29 -27.66
N TYR A 16 -34.98 20.30 -28.43
CA TYR A 16 -36.26 19.62 -28.17
C TYR A 16 -35.99 18.23 -27.59
N VAL A 17 -36.57 17.97 -26.42
CA VAL A 17 -36.53 16.66 -25.76
C VAL A 17 -37.98 16.19 -25.56
N GLY A 18 -38.42 15.25 -26.39
CA GLY A 18 -39.82 14.85 -26.46
C GLY A 18 -40.72 16.02 -26.90
N ALA A 19 -41.73 16.35 -26.08
CA ALA A 19 -42.64 17.48 -26.31
C ALA A 19 -42.16 18.80 -25.68
N ASN A 20 -41.02 18.79 -24.99
CA ASN A 20 -40.53 19.92 -24.20
C ASN A 20 -39.35 20.61 -24.87
N MET A 21 -39.31 21.94 -24.71
CA MET A 21 -38.24 22.80 -25.24
C MET A 21 -37.25 23.16 -24.14
N VAL A 22 -35.96 23.14 -24.47
CA VAL A 22 -34.85 23.62 -23.63
C VAL A 22 -34.21 24.81 -24.35
N PRO A 23 -34.38 26.04 -23.85
CA PRO A 23 -33.72 27.22 -24.40
C PRO A 23 -32.18 27.12 -24.35
N PRO A 24 -31.46 27.85 -25.21
CA PRO A 24 -30.00 27.98 -25.15
C PRO A 24 -29.52 28.38 -23.74
N GLY A 25 -28.56 27.64 -23.19
CA GLY A 25 -27.98 27.91 -21.87
C GLY A 25 -28.81 27.43 -20.68
N GLU A 26 -30.00 26.86 -20.90
CA GLU A 26 -30.82 26.28 -19.83
C GLU A 26 -30.59 24.76 -19.66
N THR A 27 -30.83 24.28 -18.45
CA THR A 27 -30.86 22.86 -18.11
C THR A 27 -32.25 22.47 -17.63
N ARG A 28 -32.79 21.36 -18.14
CA ARG A 28 -34.09 20.82 -17.72
C ARG A 28 -34.00 19.32 -17.42
N ASP A 29 -34.73 18.90 -16.39
CA ASP A 29 -34.79 17.50 -15.96
C ASP A 29 -35.88 16.73 -16.69
N PHE A 30 -35.49 15.67 -17.39
CA PHE A 30 -36.40 14.80 -18.13
C PHE A 30 -36.38 13.38 -17.59
N PRO A 31 -37.50 12.65 -17.62
CA PRO A 31 -37.47 11.23 -17.35
C PRO A 31 -36.59 10.50 -18.38
N GLU A 32 -35.80 9.53 -17.94
CA GLU A 32 -34.84 8.78 -18.77
C GLU A 32 -35.50 8.15 -20.01
N SER A 33 -36.78 7.79 -19.91
CA SER A 33 -37.61 7.27 -21.00
C SER A 33 -37.81 8.26 -22.16
N GLN A 34 -37.74 9.57 -21.89
CA GLN A 34 -37.96 10.64 -22.89
C GLN A 34 -36.67 11.24 -23.45
N VAL A 35 -35.51 10.97 -22.84
CA VAL A 35 -34.23 11.50 -23.32
C VAL A 35 -33.65 10.57 -24.39
N PRO A 36 -33.44 11.06 -25.64
CA PRO A 36 -32.77 10.30 -26.69
C PRO A 36 -31.39 9.82 -26.24
N HIS A 37 -30.98 8.61 -26.63
CA HIS A 37 -29.73 7.99 -26.20
C HIS A 37 -28.48 8.88 -26.38
N HIS A 38 -28.44 9.71 -27.42
CA HIS A 38 -27.31 10.61 -27.71
C HIS A 38 -27.27 11.88 -26.83
N LEU A 39 -28.37 12.21 -26.14
CA LEU A 39 -28.45 13.32 -25.16
C LEU A 39 -28.36 12.84 -23.72
N ARG A 40 -28.30 11.52 -23.51
CA ARG A 40 -27.99 10.99 -22.19
C ARG A 40 -26.51 11.27 -21.94
N PRO A 41 -26.14 11.79 -20.76
CA PRO A 41 -24.73 11.86 -20.40
C PRO A 41 -24.14 10.47 -20.59
N ALA A 42 -22.99 10.39 -21.28
CA ALA A 42 -22.23 9.15 -21.35
C ALA A 42 -22.12 8.61 -19.92
N PRO A 43 -22.27 7.29 -19.70
CA PRO A 43 -22.03 6.73 -18.39
C PRO A 43 -20.68 7.25 -17.94
N VAL A 44 -20.69 8.12 -16.92
CA VAL A 44 -19.46 8.43 -16.22
C VAL A 44 -19.06 7.08 -15.68
N GLU A 45 -18.02 6.49 -16.26
CA GLU A 45 -17.27 5.43 -15.61
C GLU A 45 -16.82 6.04 -14.29
N VAL A 46 -17.66 5.90 -13.28
CA VAL A 46 -17.24 5.96 -11.90
C VAL A 46 -16.26 4.81 -11.84
N LYS A 47 -14.97 5.12 -12.03
CA LYS A 47 -13.89 4.26 -11.58
C LYS A 47 -14.24 3.97 -10.14
N GLU A 48 -14.74 2.77 -9.90
CA GLU A 48 -14.94 2.25 -8.57
C GLU A 48 -13.59 2.45 -7.89
N GLU A 49 -13.55 3.35 -6.90
CA GLU A 49 -12.45 3.40 -5.95
C GLU A 49 -12.51 2.06 -5.21
N THR A 50 -11.82 1.06 -5.78
CA THR A 50 -11.45 -0.14 -5.05
C THR A 50 -10.88 0.30 -3.71
N PRO A 51 -11.24 -0.37 -2.60
CA PRO A 51 -10.73 -0.02 -1.28
C PRO A 51 -9.21 0.10 -1.40
N ALA A 52 -8.70 1.31 -1.20
CA ALA A 52 -7.31 1.63 -1.47
C ALA A 52 -6.45 0.66 -0.67
N ASP A 53 -5.72 -0.21 -1.38
CA ASP A 53 -4.71 -1.03 -0.72
C ASP A 53 -3.75 -0.02 -0.07
N PRO A 54 -3.54 -0.04 1.26
CA PRO A 54 -2.66 0.90 1.92
C PRO A 54 -1.24 0.90 1.31
N LEU A 55 -0.82 -0.21 0.72
CA LEU A 55 0.43 -0.31 -0.03
C LEU A 55 0.38 0.43 -1.37
N ALA A 56 -0.76 0.46 -2.06
CA ALA A 56 -0.94 1.26 -3.27
C ALA A 56 -0.85 2.76 -2.95
N SER A 57 -1.51 3.21 -1.87
CA SER A 57 -1.42 4.60 -1.42
C SER A 57 0.00 5.01 -1.01
N LEU A 58 0.79 4.08 -0.45
CA LEU A 58 2.20 4.33 -0.18
C LEU A 58 2.99 4.56 -1.48
N LEU A 59 2.73 3.73 -2.50
CA LEU A 59 3.41 3.85 -3.81
C LEU A 59 3.01 5.11 -4.58
N ASP A 60 1.82 5.67 -4.37
CA ASP A 60 1.43 6.96 -4.95
C ASP A 60 2.26 8.14 -4.43
N GLY A 61 2.97 7.95 -3.30
CA GLY A 61 3.90 8.92 -2.73
C GLY A 61 5.23 9.06 -3.49
N ASN A 62 6.12 9.91 -2.95
CA ASN A 62 7.48 10.09 -3.49
C ASN A 62 8.46 9.02 -2.94
N VAL A 63 9.59 8.84 -3.64
CA VAL A 63 10.61 7.83 -3.26
C VAL A 63 11.08 8.00 -1.80
N PRO A 64 11.46 9.20 -1.31
CA PRO A 64 11.82 9.38 0.10
C PRO A 64 10.75 8.92 1.10
N SER A 65 9.48 9.22 0.85
CA SER A 65 8.36 8.82 1.71
C SER A 65 8.17 7.30 1.72
N VAL A 66 8.29 6.65 0.56
CA VAL A 66 8.24 5.18 0.47
C VAL A 66 9.39 4.56 1.26
N VAL A 67 10.62 5.06 1.06
CA VAL A 67 11.83 4.56 1.75
C VAL A 67 11.71 4.72 3.27
N ALA A 68 11.16 5.84 3.74
CA ALA A 68 10.96 6.09 5.17
C ALA A 68 9.96 5.13 5.82
N ALA A 69 9.01 4.57 5.06
CA ALA A 69 8.02 3.62 5.55
C ALA A 69 8.49 2.16 5.53
N LEU A 70 9.53 1.81 4.75
CA LEU A 70 10.04 0.43 4.66
C LEU A 70 10.38 -0.21 6.01
N PRO A 71 10.95 0.49 7.01
CA PRO A 71 11.26 -0.10 8.31
C PRO A 71 10.03 -0.62 9.06
N GLU A 72 8.86 0.00 8.87
CA GLU A 72 7.63 -0.31 9.61
C GLU A 72 6.79 -1.44 8.97
N LEU A 73 7.07 -1.78 7.71
CA LEU A 73 6.34 -2.83 6.99
C LEU A 73 6.78 -4.22 7.42
N SER A 74 5.94 -5.25 7.31
CA SER A 74 6.34 -6.65 7.47
C SER A 74 7.12 -7.16 6.25
N VAL A 75 7.77 -8.34 6.35
CA VAL A 75 8.46 -8.96 5.20
C VAL A 75 7.48 -9.22 4.04
N GLU A 76 6.30 -9.74 4.35
CA GLU A 76 5.23 -10.01 3.38
C GLU A 76 4.75 -8.72 2.70
N GLN A 77 4.65 -7.63 3.47
CA GLN A 77 4.29 -6.32 2.92
C GLN A 77 5.38 -5.74 2.02
N LEU A 78 6.66 -5.93 2.35
CA LEU A 78 7.78 -5.53 1.50
C LEU A 78 7.79 -6.31 0.18
N GLU A 79 7.56 -7.62 0.21
CA GLU A 79 7.48 -8.46 -0.99
C GLU A 79 6.32 -8.00 -1.89
N LYS A 80 5.13 -7.83 -1.32
CA LYS A 80 3.95 -7.35 -2.04
C LYS A 80 4.16 -5.93 -2.62
N LEU A 81 4.78 -5.03 -1.87
CA LEU A 81 5.13 -3.68 -2.34
C LEU A 81 6.12 -3.75 -3.52
N GLY A 82 7.08 -4.69 -3.48
CA GLY A 82 8.01 -4.96 -4.56
C GLY A 82 7.33 -5.46 -5.84
N GLU A 83 6.40 -6.40 -5.72
CA GLU A 83 5.61 -6.88 -6.87
C GLU A 83 4.79 -5.74 -7.51
N MET A 84 4.13 -4.93 -6.69
CA MET A 84 3.33 -3.79 -7.15
C MET A 84 4.20 -2.73 -7.86
N GLU A 85 5.36 -2.41 -7.28
CA GLU A 85 6.29 -1.44 -7.89
C GLU A 85 6.87 -1.99 -9.21
N GLN A 86 7.16 -3.30 -9.30
CA GLN A 86 7.62 -3.92 -10.55
C GLN A 86 6.53 -3.92 -11.64
N ALA A 87 5.26 -4.05 -11.24
CA ALA A 87 4.12 -4.06 -12.16
C ALA A 87 3.78 -2.67 -12.73
N GLY A 88 3.87 -1.60 -11.93
CA GLY A 88 3.36 -0.27 -12.29
C GLY A 88 4.37 0.88 -12.33
N GLY A 89 5.23 1.01 -11.32
CA GLY A 89 6.07 2.21 -11.11
C GLY A 89 7.50 2.11 -11.63
N LYS A 90 8.13 0.93 -11.48
CA LYS A 90 9.52 0.59 -11.85
C LYS A 90 10.56 1.63 -11.39
N ARG A 91 10.31 2.33 -10.28
CA ARG A 91 11.24 3.33 -9.74
C ARG A 91 12.44 2.62 -9.14
N LYS A 92 13.59 2.76 -9.80
CA LYS A 92 14.87 2.13 -9.38
C LYS A 92 15.23 2.45 -7.92
N GLY A 93 14.94 3.67 -7.45
CA GLY A 93 15.21 4.06 -6.05
C GLY A 93 14.37 3.27 -5.04
N VAL A 94 13.10 3.02 -5.36
CA VAL A 94 12.19 2.25 -4.49
C VAL A 94 12.57 0.77 -4.52
N LEU A 95 12.81 0.20 -5.69
CA LEU A 95 13.19 -1.20 -5.85
C LEU A 95 14.53 -1.53 -5.17
N ASN A 96 15.52 -0.62 -5.27
CA ASN A 96 16.80 -0.81 -4.58
C ASN A 96 16.62 -0.77 -3.06
N ALA A 97 15.85 0.20 -2.54
CA ALA A 97 15.61 0.31 -1.12
C ALA A 97 14.81 -0.89 -0.56
N LEU A 98 13.86 -1.41 -1.33
CA LEU A 98 13.13 -2.65 -1.01
C LEU A 98 14.06 -3.86 -0.95
N ALA A 99 14.94 -4.01 -1.94
CA ALA A 99 15.90 -5.10 -1.98
C ALA A 99 16.88 -5.03 -0.80
N GLU A 100 17.38 -3.83 -0.47
CA GLU A 100 18.26 -3.60 0.68
C GLU A 100 17.55 -3.90 2.01
N ALA A 101 16.28 -3.48 2.16
CA ALA A 101 15.48 -3.76 3.34
C ALA A 101 15.25 -5.27 3.52
N LEU A 102 14.90 -6.00 2.45
CA LEU A 102 14.71 -7.45 2.48
C LEU A 102 16.03 -8.19 2.80
N LEU A 103 17.14 -7.79 2.18
CA LEU A 103 18.46 -8.38 2.47
C LEU A 103 18.88 -8.15 3.92
N THR A 104 18.68 -6.94 4.43
CA THR A 104 19.02 -6.62 5.83
C THR A 104 18.20 -7.47 6.80
N ARG A 105 16.91 -7.67 6.52
CA ARG A 105 16.05 -8.51 7.36
C ARG A 105 16.42 -9.98 7.27
N ALA A 106 16.73 -10.49 6.08
CA ALA A 106 17.20 -11.86 5.90
C ALA A 106 18.53 -12.10 6.65
N ALA A 107 19.47 -11.17 6.55
CA ALA A 107 20.74 -11.24 7.28
C ALA A 107 20.55 -11.20 8.80
N ASN A 108 19.66 -10.32 9.30
CA ASN A 108 19.33 -10.25 10.72
C ASN A 108 18.66 -11.53 11.20
N LYS A 109 17.73 -12.10 10.41
CA LYS A 109 17.08 -13.37 10.74
C LYS A 109 18.08 -14.52 10.80
N ASP A 110 18.97 -14.63 9.82
CA ASP A 110 20.03 -15.65 9.82
C ASP A 110 21.00 -15.49 11.01
N ALA A 111 21.33 -14.26 11.39
CA ALA A 111 22.13 -13.99 12.58
C ALA A 111 21.38 -14.39 13.87
N LEU A 112 20.08 -14.10 13.96
CA LEU A 112 19.23 -14.47 15.09
C LEU A 112 19.07 -15.99 15.22
N ASP A 113 18.82 -16.69 14.11
CA ASP A 113 18.71 -18.15 14.09
C ASP A 113 20.01 -18.80 14.60
N LYS A 114 21.17 -18.30 14.17
CA LYS A 114 22.46 -18.76 14.69
C LYS A 114 22.59 -18.55 16.19
N ILE A 115 22.20 -17.38 16.71
CA ILE A 115 22.27 -17.06 18.14
C ILE A 115 21.37 -17.97 18.98
N VAL A 116 20.16 -18.27 18.50
CA VAL A 116 19.22 -19.16 19.19
C VAL A 116 19.73 -20.61 19.23
N LEU A 117 20.47 -21.03 18.19
CA LEU A 117 21.06 -22.37 18.10
C LEU A 117 22.36 -22.55 18.90
N LEU A 118 23.04 -21.47 19.31
CA LEU A 118 24.22 -21.56 20.18
C LEU A 118 23.82 -22.15 21.53
N SER A 119 24.70 -22.94 22.14
CA SER A 119 24.56 -23.31 23.56
C SER A 119 24.71 -22.07 24.47
N ASP A 120 24.27 -22.18 25.72
CA ASP A 120 24.39 -21.08 26.68
C ASP A 120 25.87 -20.73 26.95
N GLU A 121 26.76 -21.72 26.90
CA GLU A 121 28.21 -21.54 27.06
C GLU A 121 28.86 -20.84 25.86
N GLU A 122 28.43 -21.17 24.63
CA GLU A 122 28.92 -20.51 23.42
C GLU A 122 28.42 -19.07 23.32
N LEU A 123 27.17 -18.81 23.71
CA LEU A 123 26.62 -17.46 23.75
C LEU A 123 27.33 -16.61 24.83
N ALA A 124 27.63 -17.19 25.99
CA ALA A 124 28.43 -16.53 27.03
C ALA A 124 29.84 -16.20 26.54
N ALA A 125 30.49 -17.11 25.81
CA ALA A 125 31.82 -16.91 25.25
C ALA A 125 31.83 -15.81 24.18
N ALA A 126 30.84 -15.78 23.27
CA ALA A 126 30.71 -14.74 22.24
C ALA A 126 30.46 -13.35 22.84
N LEU A 127 29.63 -13.25 23.89
CA LEU A 127 29.40 -12.00 24.62
C LEU A 127 30.67 -11.53 25.36
N LYS A 128 31.48 -12.47 25.86
CA LYS A 128 32.76 -12.15 26.50
C LYS A 128 33.82 -11.66 25.50
N GLU A 129 33.88 -12.25 24.30
CA GLU A 129 34.73 -11.76 23.19
C GLU A 129 34.31 -10.39 22.68
N ALA A 130 33.00 -10.08 22.68
CA ALA A 130 32.47 -8.77 22.31
C ALA A 130 32.80 -7.65 23.32
N GLY A 131 33.53 -7.94 24.40
CA GLY A 131 33.92 -6.96 25.42
C GLY A 131 32.77 -6.54 26.35
N THR A 132 31.63 -7.22 26.26
CA THR A 132 30.52 -7.09 27.21
C THR A 132 30.92 -7.81 28.50
N ASP A 133 31.45 -7.06 29.46
CA ASP A 133 31.85 -7.54 30.80
C ASP A 133 30.59 -7.81 31.65
N ILE A 134 29.78 -8.76 31.18
CA ILE A 134 28.61 -9.25 31.89
C ILE A 134 29.13 -10.47 32.65
N ASN A 135 29.09 -10.43 33.98
CA ASN A 135 28.81 -11.64 34.75
C ASN A 135 27.42 -12.11 34.32
N ALA A 136 27.31 -12.67 33.11
CA ALA A 136 26.07 -13.10 32.50
C ALA A 136 25.63 -14.33 33.27
N ALA A 137 24.89 -14.12 34.35
CA ALA A 137 24.20 -15.18 35.03
C ALA A 137 23.42 -15.97 33.96
N PRO A 138 23.40 -17.31 34.02
CA PRO A 138 22.75 -18.15 33.01
C PRO A 138 21.29 -17.74 32.75
N GLU A 139 20.62 -17.18 33.76
CA GLU A 139 19.27 -16.62 33.67
C GLU A 139 19.14 -15.45 32.67
N TYR A 140 20.16 -14.59 32.55
CA TYR A 140 20.16 -13.47 31.61
C TYR A 140 20.32 -13.95 30.16
N ILE A 141 21.14 -14.98 29.96
CA ILE A 141 21.35 -15.63 28.66
C ILE A 141 20.06 -16.33 28.21
N ALA A 142 19.41 -17.05 29.13
CA ALA A 142 18.12 -17.70 28.88
C ALA A 142 17.01 -16.66 28.55
N ALA A 143 16.96 -15.54 29.27
CA ALA A 143 16.01 -14.46 29.01
C ALA A 143 16.23 -13.79 27.65
N LEU A 144 17.50 -13.54 27.28
CA LEU A 144 17.86 -13.02 25.95
C LEU A 144 17.42 -13.99 24.85
N LYS A 145 17.70 -15.28 24.98
CA LYS A 145 17.25 -16.28 23.99
C LYS A 145 15.72 -16.33 23.86
N ALA A 146 15.00 -16.26 24.97
CA ALA A 146 13.53 -16.26 24.95
C ALA A 146 12.96 -15.03 24.24
N GLU A 147 13.52 -13.84 24.48
CA GLU A 147 13.13 -12.60 23.82
C GLU A 147 13.49 -12.59 22.33
N LEU A 148 14.67 -13.11 21.96
CA LEU A 148 15.09 -13.24 20.56
C LEU A 148 14.23 -14.25 19.80
N ALA A 149 13.89 -15.38 20.43
CA ALA A 149 12.99 -16.39 19.86
C ALA A 149 11.58 -15.83 19.64
N LYS A 150 11.10 -14.95 20.52
CA LYS A 150 9.81 -14.28 20.36
C LYS A 150 9.80 -13.32 19.16
N ARG A 151 10.86 -12.54 18.97
CA ARG A 151 11.02 -11.63 17.81
C ARG A 151 11.21 -12.34 16.48
N LEU A 152 11.67 -13.59 16.50
CA LEU A 152 11.77 -14.45 15.32
C LEU A 152 10.42 -14.98 14.83
N ALA A 153 9.40 -14.94 15.69
CA ALA A 153 8.04 -15.45 15.43
C ALA A 153 7.03 -14.37 15.01
N GLU A 154 7.42 -13.09 15.04
CA GLU A 154 6.65 -11.93 14.54
C GLU A 154 7.12 -11.51 13.14
#